data_AF-A0AAU9Y5U4-F1
#
_entry.id   AF-A0AAU9Y5U4-F1
#
_cell.length_a   1.000
_cell.length_b   1.000
_cell.length_c   1.000
_cell.angle_alpha   90.00
_cell.angle_beta   90.00
_cell.angle_gamma   90.00
#
_symmetry.space_group_name_H-M   'P 1'
#
loop_
_entity.id
_entity.type
_entity.pdbx_description
1 polymer ?
#
loop_
_entity_poly.entity_id
_entity_poly.type
_entity_poly.pdbx_seq_one_letter_code
_entity_poly.pdbx_strand_id
1 'polypeptide(L)'
;MSTTKFTRSGTQTKTYVELLCTPSFGGGLHEIFTFFSAVHILLSITAFLTNYLIIVALHKESSLHRPSKLLYRSLATTDLLVGLVALPLYATYWMSLVQEHWSLCQYAFDAAYITGYALFLVSLMTMTAISVDRLLALLLGLRYKQIVTLKRTYIIVATIWILSLVSSLCALLDDRI
;
A
#
# COMPACT_ATOMS: atom_id res chain seq x y z
N MET A 1 34.54 -42.15 22.14
CA MET A 1 35.37 -40.94 22.24
C MET A 1 35.40 -40.31 20.85
N SER A 2 34.70 -39.24 20.51
CA SER A 2 33.79 -38.35 21.27
C SER A 2 32.70 -37.86 20.31
N THR A 3 31.49 -37.79 20.84
CA THR A 3 30.34 -37.08 20.31
C THR A 3 30.59 -35.57 20.26
N THR A 4 30.20 -34.92 19.17
CA THR A 4 29.73 -33.53 19.20
C THR A 4 28.46 -33.39 18.38
N LYS A 5 27.34 -33.45 19.10
CA LYS A 5 26.06 -32.86 18.72
C LYS A 5 26.24 -31.33 18.74
N PHE A 6 25.76 -30.62 17.72
CA PHE A 6 25.26 -29.27 17.92
C PHE A 6 23.79 -29.22 17.47
N THR A 7 22.97 -29.01 18.48
CA THR A 7 21.52 -28.97 18.51
C THR A 7 20.97 -27.63 18.02
N ARG A 8 19.82 -27.70 17.34
CA ARG A 8 18.60 -26.90 17.59
C ARG A 8 18.56 -25.42 17.15
N SER A 9 17.73 -25.20 16.12
CA SER A 9 16.64 -24.21 16.04
C SER A 9 16.97 -22.71 15.90
N GLY A 10 16.43 -22.10 14.83
CA GLY A 10 15.92 -20.73 14.82
C GLY A 10 16.75 -19.70 14.04
N THR A 11 16.58 -19.59 12.71
CA THR A 11 16.88 -18.37 11.90
C THR A 11 16.46 -18.52 10.41
N GLN A 12 15.27 -19.03 10.13
CA GLN A 12 14.73 -19.18 8.75
C GLN A 12 14.20 -17.85 8.15
N THR A 13 14.56 -16.71 8.74
CA THR A 13 14.19 -15.36 8.31
C THR A 13 15.38 -14.41 8.41
N LYS A 14 16.57 -14.85 8.00
CA LYS A 14 17.53 -13.87 7.45
C LYS A 14 16.96 -13.45 6.10
N THR A 15 16.44 -12.23 6.09
CA THR A 15 15.38 -11.71 5.22
C THR A 15 15.76 -11.90 3.75
N TYR A 16 14.87 -12.48 2.94
CA TYR A 16 15.05 -12.65 1.48
C TYR A 16 15.59 -11.39 0.78
N VAL A 17 15.28 -10.22 1.32
CA VAL A 17 15.74 -8.89 0.91
C VAL A 17 17.25 -8.68 1.12
N GLU A 18 17.82 -9.10 2.25
CA GLU A 18 19.27 -9.06 2.47
C GLU A 18 20.00 -9.99 1.48
N LEU A 19 19.36 -11.11 1.12
CA LEU A 19 19.87 -12.05 0.13
C LEU A 19 19.75 -11.52 -1.32
N LEU A 20 18.71 -10.74 -1.61
CA LEU A 20 18.46 -10.10 -2.91
C LEU A 20 19.35 -8.86 -3.12
N CYS A 21 19.57 -8.06 -2.07
CA CYS A 21 20.48 -6.92 -2.09
C CYS A 21 21.95 -7.33 -1.82
N THR A 22 22.36 -8.56 -2.15
CA THR A 22 23.76 -9.01 -2.10
C THR A 22 24.25 -9.52 -3.47
N PRO A 23 25.56 -9.42 -3.76
CA PRO A 23 26.13 -9.63 -5.10
C PRO A 23 26.04 -11.07 -5.66
N SER A 24 25.43 -12.02 -4.96
CA SER A 24 25.44 -13.44 -5.37
C SER A 24 24.53 -13.78 -6.55
N PHE A 25 23.60 -12.89 -6.94
CA PHE A 25 22.50 -13.21 -7.86
C PHE A 25 22.49 -12.43 -9.20
N GLY A 26 23.49 -11.57 -9.46
CA GLY A 26 23.42 -10.49 -10.46
C GLY A 26 23.37 -10.89 -11.95
N GLY A 27 23.86 -12.07 -12.34
CA GLY A 27 24.08 -12.37 -13.77
C GLY A 27 22.84 -12.76 -14.59
N GLY A 28 21.84 -13.41 -13.97
CA GLY A 28 20.69 -14.02 -14.69
C GLY A 28 19.34 -13.35 -14.45
N LEU A 29 19.21 -12.53 -13.41
CA LEU A 29 17.93 -11.88 -13.02
C LEU A 29 17.78 -10.45 -13.55
N HIS A 30 18.80 -9.89 -14.20
CA HIS A 30 18.81 -8.50 -14.64
C HIS A 30 17.66 -8.16 -15.61
N GLU A 31 17.39 -9.05 -16.57
CA GLU A 31 16.26 -8.95 -17.50
C GLU A 31 14.91 -8.94 -16.76
N ILE A 32 14.77 -9.79 -15.74
CA ILE A 32 13.56 -9.93 -14.95
C ILE A 32 13.31 -8.66 -14.11
N PHE A 33 14.34 -8.13 -13.44
CA PHE A 33 14.23 -6.91 -12.64
C PHE A 33 13.96 -5.68 -13.51
N THR A 34 14.58 -5.60 -14.68
CA THR A 34 14.31 -4.53 -15.66
C THR A 34 12.87 -4.58 -16.14
N PHE A 35 12.36 -5.77 -16.46
CA PHE A 35 10.96 -5.98 -16.82
C PHE A 35 10.01 -5.55 -15.69
N PHE A 36 10.27 -5.97 -14.44
CA PHE A 36 9.44 -5.56 -13.29
C PHE A 36 9.45 -4.05 -13.06
N SER A 37 10.60 -3.40 -13.18
CA SER A 37 10.72 -1.94 -13.10
C SER A 37 9.85 -1.25 -14.16
N ALA A 38 9.96 -1.67 -15.43
CA ALA A 38 9.18 -1.12 -16.52
C ALA A 38 7.67 -1.26 -16.29
N VAL A 39 7.23 -2.44 -15.83
CA VAL A 39 5.81 -2.69 -15.48
C VAL A 39 5.34 -1.76 -14.37
N HIS A 40 6.12 -1.56 -13.30
CA HIS A 40 5.75 -0.67 -12.20
C HIS A 40 5.66 0.79 -12.64
N ILE A 41 6.54 1.25 -13.53
CA ILE A 41 6.48 2.60 -14.11
C ILE A 41 5.21 2.79 -14.95
N LEU A 42 4.88 1.82 -15.80
CA LEU A 42 3.65 1.87 -16.60
C LEU A 42 2.40 1.88 -15.71
N LEU A 43 2.35 0.99 -14.71
CA LEU A 43 1.25 0.94 -13.74
C LEU A 43 1.15 2.24 -12.94
N SER A 44 2.28 2.87 -12.59
CA SER A 44 2.32 4.16 -11.88
C SER A 44 1.61 5.25 -12.68
N ILE A 45 1.95 5.38 -13.97
CA ILE A 45 1.34 6.37 -14.86
C ILE A 45 -0.16 6.11 -15.02
N THR A 46 -0.54 4.86 -15.29
CA THR A 46 -1.94 4.48 -15.48
C THR A 46 -2.75 4.68 -14.20
N ALA A 47 -2.25 4.25 -13.05
CA ALA A 47 -2.92 4.40 -11.76
C ALA A 47 -3.10 5.88 -11.40
N PHE A 48 -2.05 6.69 -11.55
CA PHE A 48 -2.13 8.12 -11.29
C PHE A 48 -3.19 8.80 -12.17
N LEU A 49 -3.13 8.58 -13.49
CA LEU A 49 -4.04 9.22 -14.43
C LEU A 49 -5.49 8.82 -14.18
N THR A 50 -5.76 7.51 -14.06
CA THR A 50 -7.11 6.99 -13.86
C THR A 50 -7.70 7.48 -12.54
N ASN A 51 -6.94 7.44 -11.44
CA ASN A 51 -7.45 7.89 -10.15
C ASN A 51 -7.62 9.40 -10.06
N TYR A 52 -6.75 10.17 -10.71
CA TYR A 52 -6.95 11.61 -10.86
C TYR A 52 -8.25 11.92 -11.61
N LEU A 53 -8.50 11.24 -12.73
CA LEU A 53 -9.74 11.38 -13.49
C LEU A 53 -10.97 11.00 -12.65
N ILE A 54 -10.89 9.95 -11.83
CA ILE A 54 -11.96 9.56 -10.89
C ILE A 54 -12.24 10.68 -9.88
N ILE A 55 -11.21 11.29 -9.30
CA ILE A 55 -11.36 12.41 -8.36
C ILE A 55 -12.06 13.60 -9.04
N VAL A 56 -11.66 13.93 -10.27
CA VAL A 56 -12.28 15.01 -11.06
C VAL A 56 -13.73 14.68 -11.41
N ALA A 57 -14.02 13.45 -11.85
CA ALA A 57 -15.37 12.99 -12.16
C ALA A 57 -16.27 13.04 -10.92
N LEU A 58 -15.77 12.54 -9.77
CA LEU A 58 -16.45 12.66 -8.50
C LEU A 58 -16.65 14.13 -8.13
N HIS A 59 -15.74 15.05 -8.44
CA HIS A 59 -15.97 16.47 -8.16
C HIS A 59 -17.22 17.01 -8.88
N LYS A 60 -17.38 16.68 -10.17
CA LYS A 60 -18.53 17.09 -10.98
C LYS A 60 -19.84 16.42 -10.60
N GLU A 61 -19.78 15.20 -10.03
CA GLU A 61 -20.97 14.42 -9.72
C GLU A 61 -21.73 14.93 -8.49
N SER A 62 -22.96 15.42 -8.66
CA SER A 62 -23.80 15.96 -7.58
C SER A 62 -24.87 14.98 -7.07
N SER A 63 -25.14 13.88 -7.78
CA SER A 63 -26.20 12.93 -7.43
C SER A 63 -25.86 12.02 -6.25
N LEU A 64 -24.56 11.77 -6.00
CA LEU A 64 -24.13 10.92 -4.90
C LEU A 64 -24.32 11.57 -3.53
N HIS A 65 -24.73 10.76 -2.55
CA HIS A 65 -24.80 11.16 -1.16
C HIS A 65 -23.43 11.66 -0.66
N ARG A 66 -23.40 12.85 -0.05
CA ARG A 66 -22.15 13.54 0.31
C ARG A 66 -21.20 12.70 1.19
N PRO A 67 -21.68 11.95 2.21
CA PRO A 67 -20.89 10.95 2.94
C PRO A 67 -20.23 9.87 2.06
N SER A 68 -21.00 9.13 1.27
CA SER A 68 -20.48 8.06 0.41
C SER A 68 -19.47 8.60 -0.61
N LYS A 69 -19.72 9.81 -1.13
CA LYS A 69 -18.79 10.54 -2.01
C LYS A 69 -17.42 10.78 -1.36
N LEU A 70 -17.37 11.04 -0.05
CA LEU A 70 -16.11 11.21 0.68
C LEU A 70 -15.33 9.90 0.76
N LEU A 71 -16.00 8.76 0.98
CA LEU A 71 -15.36 7.44 1.00
C LEU A 71 -14.76 7.09 -0.36
N TYR A 72 -15.50 7.30 -1.46
CA TYR A 72 -14.98 7.10 -2.82
C TYR A 72 -13.79 8.01 -3.13
N ARG A 73 -13.80 9.27 -2.65
CA ARG A 73 -12.65 10.16 -2.78
C ARG A 73 -11.44 9.67 -1.98
N SER A 74 -11.64 9.16 -0.76
CA SER A 74 -10.56 8.57 0.04
C SER A 74 -9.93 7.38 -0.68
N LEU A 75 -10.75 6.50 -1.26
CA LEU A 75 -10.28 5.35 -2.04
C LEU A 75 -9.46 5.82 -3.25
N ALA A 76 -10.03 6.69 -4.09
CA ALA A 76 -9.32 7.22 -5.27
C ALA A 76 -8.04 7.99 -4.90
N THR A 77 -8.01 8.68 -3.74
CA THR A 77 -6.79 9.34 -3.24
C THR A 77 -5.73 8.31 -2.84
N THR A 78 -6.14 7.21 -2.21
CA THR A 78 -5.24 6.11 -1.84
C THR A 78 -4.61 5.48 -3.08
N ASP A 79 -5.41 5.17 -4.09
CA ASP A 79 -4.94 4.59 -5.34
C ASP A 79 -4.09 5.58 -6.17
N LEU A 80 -4.38 6.88 -6.09
CA LEU A 80 -3.53 7.93 -6.67
C LEU A 80 -2.16 7.96 -5.99
N LEU A 81 -2.10 7.85 -4.65
CA LEU A 81 -0.83 7.79 -3.91
C LEU A 81 -0.06 6.48 -4.19
N VAL A 82 -0.76 5.37 -4.43
CA VAL A 82 -0.11 4.13 -4.90
C VAL A 82 0.60 4.39 -6.23
N GLY A 83 -0.11 5.02 -7.17
CA GLY A 83 0.45 5.45 -8.45
C GLY A 83 1.63 6.41 -8.32
N LEU A 84 1.55 7.38 -7.41
CA LEU A 84 2.52 8.46 -7.29
C LEU A 84 3.75 8.13 -6.44
N VAL A 85 3.60 7.26 -5.43
CA VAL A 85 4.64 7.01 -4.43
C VAL A 85 5.03 5.55 -4.36
N ALA A 86 4.08 4.63 -4.11
CA ALA A 86 4.41 3.22 -3.88
C ALA A 86 5.02 2.57 -5.12
N LEU A 87 4.39 2.72 -6.29
CA LEU A 87 4.88 2.11 -7.53
C LEU A 87 6.25 2.65 -7.97
N PRO A 88 6.53 3.97 -7.92
CA PRO A 88 7.88 4.49 -8.15
C PRO A 88 8.94 4.01 -7.16
N LEU A 89 8.59 3.82 -5.88
CA LEU A 89 9.52 3.23 -4.89
C LEU A 89 9.86 1.79 -5.25
N TYR A 90 8.87 0.98 -5.65
CA TYR A 90 9.12 -0.37 -6.15
C TYR A 90 9.96 -0.38 -7.43
N ALA A 91 9.70 0.52 -8.39
CA ALA A 91 10.54 0.66 -9.57
C ALA A 91 11.99 1.02 -9.21
N THR A 92 12.18 1.93 -8.25
CA THR A 92 13.51 2.32 -7.74
C THR A 92 14.21 1.14 -7.08
N TYR A 93 13.49 0.32 -6.31
CA TYR A 93 14.01 -0.92 -5.74
C TYR A 93 14.51 -1.88 -6.83
N TRP A 94 13.69 -2.17 -7.84
CA TRP A 94 14.12 -3.04 -8.96
C TRP A 94 15.32 -2.47 -9.72
N MET A 95 15.35 -1.16 -9.97
CA MET A 95 16.49 -0.50 -10.64
C MET A 95 17.76 -0.52 -9.79
N SER A 96 17.64 -0.42 -8.46
CA SER A 96 18.79 -0.48 -7.56
C SER A 96 19.44 -1.87 -7.54
N LEU A 97 18.65 -2.94 -7.72
CA LEU A 97 19.15 -4.31 -7.90
C LEU A 97 19.90 -4.46 -9.23
N VAL A 98 19.38 -3.88 -10.30
CA VAL A 98 19.99 -3.85 -11.64
C VAL A 98 21.34 -3.12 -11.62
N GLN A 99 21.42 -1.99 -10.90
CA GLN A 99 22.63 -1.15 -10.81
C GLN A 99 23.60 -1.59 -9.70
N GLU A 100 23.29 -2.66 -8.96
CA GLU A 100 24.07 -3.14 -7.82
C GLU A 100 24.28 -2.06 -6.72
N HIS A 101 23.32 -1.14 -6.59
CA HIS A 101 23.31 -0.10 -5.56
C HIS A 101 22.67 -0.62 -4.26
N TRP A 102 23.42 -1.42 -3.51
CA TRP A 102 22.92 -2.16 -2.34
C TRP A 102 22.35 -1.31 -1.19
N SER A 103 22.94 -0.15 -0.92
CA SER A 103 22.43 0.77 0.12
C SER A 103 21.09 1.41 -0.28
N LEU A 104 20.94 1.76 -1.55
CA LEU A 104 19.69 2.27 -2.10
C LEU A 104 18.63 1.16 -2.16
N CYS A 105 19.02 -0.09 -2.40
CA CYS A 105 18.15 -1.27 -2.41
C CYS A 105 17.41 -1.46 -1.09
N GLN A 106 18.14 -1.41 0.03
CA GLN A 106 17.53 -1.53 1.36
C GLN A 106 16.57 -0.37 1.67
N TYR A 107 16.99 0.87 1.43
CA TYR A 107 16.14 2.04 1.69
C TYR A 107 14.88 2.06 0.81
N ALA A 108 15.03 1.77 -0.49
CA ALA A 108 13.90 1.73 -1.42
C ALA A 108 12.93 0.61 -1.07
N PHE A 109 13.43 -0.56 -0.65
CA PHE A 109 12.61 -1.66 -0.18
C PHE A 109 11.80 -1.27 1.07
N ASP A 110 12.46 -0.75 2.11
CA ASP A 110 11.79 -0.36 3.35
C ASP A 110 10.71 0.70 3.10
N ALA A 111 11.04 1.70 2.29
CA ALA A 111 10.11 2.77 1.90
C ALA A 111 8.93 2.23 1.08
N ALA A 112 9.18 1.32 0.13
CA ALA A 112 8.14 0.69 -0.68
C ALA A 112 7.23 -0.21 0.19
N TYR A 113 7.81 -0.94 1.13
CA TYR A 113 7.11 -1.83 2.04
C TYR A 113 6.19 -1.04 2.97
N ILE A 114 6.72 -0.04 3.70
CA ILE A 114 5.91 0.74 4.65
C ILE A 114 4.79 1.51 3.93
N THR A 115 5.10 2.11 2.77
CA THR A 115 4.12 2.88 2.00
C THR A 115 3.06 1.97 1.40
N GLY A 116 3.47 0.83 0.84
CA GLY A 116 2.57 -0.17 0.25
C GLY A 116 1.62 -0.75 1.30
N TYR A 117 2.16 -1.13 2.47
CA TYR A 117 1.36 -1.68 3.57
C TYR A 117 0.36 -0.64 4.12
N ALA A 118 0.78 0.62 4.30
CA ALA A 118 -0.10 1.69 4.74
C ALA A 118 -1.27 1.91 3.78
N LEU A 119 -0.98 2.06 2.49
CA LEU A 119 -2.00 2.32 1.47
C LEU A 119 -2.92 1.11 1.28
N PHE A 120 -2.40 -0.11 1.37
CA PHE A 120 -3.21 -1.33 1.37
C PHE A 120 -4.23 -1.33 2.51
N LEU A 121 -3.79 -1.01 3.73
CA LEU A 121 -4.67 -0.99 4.90
C LEU A 121 -5.71 0.13 4.81
N VAL A 122 -5.33 1.32 4.33
CA VAL A 122 -6.28 2.40 4.05
C VAL A 122 -7.34 1.96 3.04
N SER A 123 -6.93 1.33 1.94
CA SER A 123 -7.83 0.85 0.89
C SER A 123 -8.80 -0.21 1.44
N LEU A 124 -8.29 -1.22 2.15
CA LEU A 124 -9.10 -2.28 2.75
C LEU A 124 -10.15 -1.75 3.74
N MET A 125 -9.74 -0.86 4.64
CA MET A 125 -10.64 -0.27 5.63
C MET A 125 -11.65 0.67 4.96
N THR A 126 -11.24 1.42 3.93
CA THR A 126 -12.14 2.29 3.16
C THR A 126 -13.16 1.46 2.37
N MET A 127 -12.75 0.38 1.70
CA MET A 127 -13.66 -0.55 1.02
C MET A 127 -14.66 -1.16 1.99
N THR A 128 -14.20 -1.55 3.18
CA THR A 128 -15.08 -2.06 4.24
C THR A 128 -16.09 -1.00 4.67
N ALA A 129 -15.65 0.24 4.89
CA ALA A 129 -16.53 1.36 5.22
C ALA A 129 -17.55 1.63 4.11
N ILE A 130 -17.16 1.51 2.83
CA ILE A 130 -18.09 1.62 1.68
C ILE A 130 -19.12 0.50 1.73
N SER A 131 -18.71 -0.74 1.98
CA SER A 131 -19.64 -1.88 2.10
C SER A 131 -20.64 -1.70 3.24
N VAL A 132 -20.18 -1.21 4.40
CA VAL A 132 -21.05 -0.89 5.55
C VAL A 132 -22.00 0.25 5.22
N ASP A 133 -21.52 1.32 4.57
CA ASP A 133 -22.32 2.46 4.12
C ASP A 133 -23.45 2.01 3.17
N ARG A 134 -23.13 1.14 2.22
CA ARG A 134 -24.11 0.54 1.29
C ARG A 134 -25.12 -0.35 1.99
N LEU A 135 -24.68 -1.20 2.91
CA LEU A 135 -25.56 -2.02 3.73
C LEU A 135 -26.53 -1.15 4.55
N LEU A 136 -26.01 -0.09 5.15
CA LEU A 136 -26.79 0.84 5.95
C LEU A 136 -27.82 1.60 5.12
N ALA A 137 -27.48 1.98 3.89
CA ALA A 137 -28.41 2.58 2.94
C ALA A 137 -29.57 1.64 2.56
N LEU A 138 -29.28 0.35 2.39
CA LEU A 138 -30.30 -0.67 2.08
C LEU A 138 -31.22 -0.96 3.28
N LEU A 139 -30.66 -1.05 4.49
CA LEU A 139 -31.42 -1.40 5.70
C LEU A 139 -32.28 -0.24 6.23
N LEU A 140 -31.78 0.99 6.19
CA LEU A 140 -32.46 2.14 6.80
C LEU A 140 -33.30 2.97 5.84
N GLY A 141 -33.15 2.78 4.52
CA GLY A 141 -33.93 3.46 3.49
C GLY A 141 -33.98 4.99 3.70
N LEU A 142 -35.17 5.54 3.95
CA LEU A 142 -35.38 6.98 4.14
C LEU A 142 -34.69 7.54 5.40
N ARG A 143 -34.44 6.73 6.44
CA ARG A 143 -33.76 7.15 7.68
C ARG A 143 -32.24 7.24 7.52
N TYR A 144 -31.69 6.71 6.42
CA TYR A 144 -30.25 6.71 6.14
C TYR A 144 -29.64 8.12 6.18
N LYS A 145 -30.29 9.10 5.52
CA LYS A 145 -29.82 10.50 5.46
C LYS A 145 -29.75 11.19 6.83
N GLN A 146 -30.49 10.68 7.81
CA GLN A 146 -30.55 11.25 9.15
C GLN A 146 -29.47 10.67 10.08
N ILE A 147 -29.02 9.44 9.78
CA ILE A 147 -28.06 8.68 10.59
C ILE A 147 -26.63 8.89 10.09
N VAL A 148 -26.41 8.84 8.77
CA VAL A 148 -25.09 9.03 8.17
C VAL A 148 -24.88 10.50 7.86
N THR A 149 -23.99 11.14 8.63
CA THR A 149 -23.65 12.55 8.47
C THR A 149 -22.23 12.71 7.94
N LEU A 150 -21.98 13.81 7.22
CA LEU A 150 -20.67 14.13 6.64
C LEU A 150 -19.59 14.24 7.72
N LYS A 151 -19.90 14.89 8.86
CA LYS A 151 -18.96 15.05 9.98
C LYS A 151 -18.50 13.71 10.55
N ARG A 152 -19.41 12.75 10.75
CA ARG A 152 -19.06 11.40 11.23
C ARG A 152 -18.20 10.65 10.23
N THR A 153 -18.53 10.75 8.94
CA THR A 153 -17.78 10.08 7.86
C THR A 153 -16.36 10.63 7.73
N TYR A 154 -16.18 11.95 7.91
CA TYR A 154 -14.86 12.56 7.93
C TYR A 154 -13.99 12.04 9.08
N ILE A 155 -14.58 11.89 10.29
CA ILE A 155 -13.88 11.31 11.44
C ILE A 155 -13.48 9.86 11.12
N ILE A 156 -14.38 9.05 10.53
CA ILE A 156 -14.08 7.66 10.15
C ILE A 156 -12.89 7.62 9.17
N VAL A 157 -12.92 8.43 8.11
CA VAL A 157 -11.80 8.50 7.15
C VAL A 157 -10.51 8.90 7.87
N ALA A 158 -10.51 9.96 8.65
CA ALA A 158 -9.32 10.39 9.40
C ALA A 158 -8.77 9.28 10.31
N THR A 159 -9.64 8.54 11.01
CA THR A 159 -9.22 7.40 11.85
C THR A 159 -8.63 6.26 11.02
N ILE A 160 -9.20 5.96 9.85
CA ILE A 160 -8.66 4.93 8.95
C ILE A 160 -7.23 5.28 8.54
N TRP A 161 -6.99 6.53 8.13
CA TRP A 161 -5.65 6.98 7.73
C TRP A 161 -4.65 6.90 8.88
N ILE A 162 -5.01 7.42 10.06
CA ILE A 162 -4.12 7.42 11.23
C ILE A 162 -3.80 5.98 11.66
N LEU A 163 -4.82 5.13 11.81
CA LEU A 163 -4.62 3.74 12.21
C LEU A 163 -3.77 2.98 11.19
N SER A 164 -3.96 3.23 9.90
CA SER A 164 -3.17 2.56 8.87
C SER A 164 -1.71 2.97 8.91
N LEU A 165 -1.42 4.26 9.09
CA LEU A 165 -0.05 4.75 9.25
C LEU A 165 0.61 4.19 10.51
N VAL A 166 -0.07 4.22 11.65
CA VAL A 166 0.45 3.69 12.91
C VAL A 166 0.75 2.19 12.79
N SER A 167 -0.19 1.40 12.27
CA SER A 167 0.02 -0.04 12.06
C SER A 167 1.21 -0.33 11.14
N SER A 168 1.42 0.51 10.12
CA SER A 168 2.54 0.35 9.19
C SER A 168 3.88 0.67 9.83
N LEU A 169 3.94 1.73 10.66
CA LEU A 169 5.12 2.03 11.46
C LEU A 169 5.41 0.92 12.48
N CYS A 170 4.37 0.40 13.15
CA CYS A 170 4.53 -0.70 14.09
C CYS A 170 5.05 -1.97 13.42
N ALA A 171 4.52 -2.33 12.24
CA ALA A 171 4.99 -3.49 11.49
C ALA A 171 6.47 -3.36 11.10
N LEU A 172 6.90 -2.17 10.66
CA LEU A 172 8.30 -1.93 10.32
C LEU A 172 9.23 -2.02 11.54
N LEU A 173 8.78 -1.55 12.71
CA LEU A 173 9.55 -1.62 13.94
C LEU A 173 9.63 -3.04 14.49
N ASP A 174 8.56 -3.82 14.40
CA ASP A 174 8.52 -5.22 14.83
C ASP A 174 9.48 -6.08 13.99
N ASP A 175 9.51 -5.88 12.67
CA ASP A 175 10.47 -6.54 11.77
C ASP A 175 11.95 -6.17 12.04
N ARG A 176 12.21 -5.15 12.87
CA ARG A 176 13.56 -4.65 13.20
C ARG A 176 14.05 -5.08 14.58
N ILE A 177 13.19 -5.56 15.46
CA ILE A 177 13.50 -5.97 16.86
C ILE A 177 13.75 -7.48 16.92
#